data_AF-A0A7C4U385-F1
#
_entry.id   AF-A0A7C4U385-F1
#
_cell.length_a   1.000
_cell.length_b   1.000
_cell.length_c   1.000
_cell.angle_alpha   90.00
_cell.angle_beta   90.00
_cell.angle_gamma   90.00
#
_symmetry.space_group_name_H-M   'P 1'
#
loop_
_entity.id
_entity.type
_entity.pdbx_description
1 polymer ?
#
loop_
_entity_poly.entity_id
_entity_poly.type
_entity_poly.pdbx_seq_one_letter_code
_entity_poly.pdbx_strand_id
1 'polypeptide(L)'
;MPNRSTDSLFQLIKSLEKSEKRNFKLFVKRNTDTGDLKIIQLFDALDKMNEYDEAQLLKKAKGIKKQQLSNIKAHLYKQILSSLRLIKEEDNIDIRLHELMNHARILYNKGLYLQSLKVLERLKETARSYQQLTYLQQALFFEKKIEASYITRSMQDRADK
;
A
#
# COMPACT_ATOMS: atom_id res chain seq x y z
N MET A 1 -22.70 21.67 21.60
CA MET A 1 -22.84 21.25 20.19
C MET A 1 -22.25 19.84 20.08
N PRO A 2 -23.02 18.78 19.79
CA PRO A 2 -22.46 17.44 19.74
C PRO A 2 -21.70 17.26 18.43
N ASN A 3 -20.44 16.85 18.54
CA ASN A 3 -19.51 16.47 17.49
C ASN A 3 -20.18 15.69 16.35
N ARG A 4 -20.38 16.33 15.18
CA ARG A 4 -20.43 15.61 13.90
C ARG A 4 -19.01 15.14 13.60
N SER A 5 -18.54 14.12 14.31
CA SER A 5 -17.37 13.35 13.94
C SER A 5 -17.68 12.67 12.61
N THR A 6 -17.37 13.37 11.53
CA THR A 6 -17.49 12.90 10.15
C THR A 6 -16.67 11.62 10.01
N ASP A 7 -17.33 10.51 9.71
CA ASP A 7 -16.71 9.20 9.52
C ASP A 7 -15.56 9.28 8.50
N SER A 8 -14.35 8.90 8.90
CA SER A 8 -13.14 9.05 8.09
C SER A 8 -13.18 8.25 6.79
N LEU A 9 -13.88 7.11 6.78
CA LEU A 9 -14.08 6.32 5.57
C LEU A 9 -15.04 7.04 4.62
N PHE A 10 -16.12 7.62 5.12
CA PHE A 10 -17.02 8.43 4.31
C PHE A 10 -16.30 9.62 3.67
N GLN A 11 -15.48 10.34 4.43
CA GLN A 11 -14.65 11.43 3.89
C GLN A 11 -13.74 10.94 2.76
N LEU A 12 -13.03 9.83 2.97
CA LEU A 12 -12.15 9.25 1.95
C LEU A 12 -12.92 8.88 0.68
N ILE A 13 -14.07 8.21 0.80
CA ILE A 13 -14.89 7.83 -0.37
C ILE A 13 -15.34 9.09 -1.15
N LYS A 14 -15.68 10.17 -0.43
CA LYS A 14 -16.11 11.43 -1.04
C LYS A 14 -15.00 12.22 -1.69
N SER A 15 -13.74 12.04 -1.28
CA SER A 15 -12.60 12.67 -1.95
C SER A 15 -12.20 11.98 -3.25
N LEU A 16 -12.70 10.77 -3.53
CA LEU A 16 -12.31 10.00 -4.72
C LEU A 16 -12.88 10.59 -6.01
N GLU A 17 -12.07 10.61 -7.06
CA GLU A 17 -12.51 10.90 -8.42
C GLU A 17 -13.30 9.74 -9.04
N LYS A 18 -14.08 10.02 -10.09
CA LYS A 18 -14.87 9.00 -10.80
C LYS A 18 -13.99 7.86 -11.35
N SER A 19 -12.79 8.20 -11.82
CA SER A 19 -11.75 7.27 -12.28
C SER A 19 -11.28 6.35 -11.14
N GLU A 20 -10.90 6.93 -9.99
CA GLU A 20 -10.45 6.22 -8.79
C GLU A 20 -11.53 5.26 -8.25
N LYS A 21 -12.79 5.71 -8.18
CA LYS A 21 -13.92 4.87 -7.75
C LYS A 21 -14.14 3.66 -8.67
N ARG A 22 -14.01 3.85 -9.98
CA ARG A 22 -14.11 2.76 -10.97
C ARG A 22 -12.97 1.77 -10.79
N ASN A 23 -11.75 2.27 -10.66
CA ASN A 23 -10.55 1.44 -10.47
C ASN A 23 -10.63 0.62 -9.19
N PHE A 24 -11.07 1.21 -8.08
CA PHE A 24 -11.33 0.49 -6.84
C PHE A 24 -12.27 -0.71 -7.03
N LYS A 25 -13.40 -0.51 -7.72
CA LYS A 25 -14.35 -1.60 -7.99
C LYS A 25 -13.74 -2.71 -8.85
N LEU A 26 -12.91 -2.37 -9.83
CA LEU A 26 -12.19 -3.35 -10.65
C LEU A 26 -11.12 -4.09 -9.84
N PHE A 27 -10.39 -3.36 -8.99
CA PHE A 27 -9.38 -3.90 -8.10
C PHE A 27 -9.97 -4.94 -7.15
N VAL A 28 -11.09 -4.63 -6.49
CA VAL A 28 -11.78 -5.60 -5.62
C VAL A 28 -12.24 -6.82 -6.43
N LYS A 29 -12.86 -6.61 -7.61
CA LYS A 29 -13.33 -7.72 -8.46
C LYS A 29 -12.23 -8.66 -8.96
N ARG A 30 -10.99 -8.17 -9.13
CA ARG A 30 -9.87 -8.98 -9.64
C ARG A 30 -9.17 -9.79 -8.56
N ASN A 31 -9.26 -9.37 -7.30
CA ASN A 31 -8.43 -9.89 -6.22
C ASN A 31 -9.15 -10.86 -5.28
N THR A 32 -10.43 -11.22 -5.53
CA THR A 32 -11.19 -12.06 -4.59
C THR A 32 -12.26 -12.96 -5.20
N ASP A 33 -12.51 -14.06 -4.50
CA ASP A 33 -13.64 -14.96 -4.68
C ASP A 33 -14.77 -14.66 -3.68
N THR A 34 -15.99 -14.46 -4.18
CA THR A 34 -17.34 -14.43 -3.54
C THR A 34 -17.62 -13.58 -2.29
N GLY A 35 -16.67 -13.31 -1.39
CA GLY A 35 -16.88 -12.57 -0.12
C GLY A 35 -17.09 -11.05 -0.26
N ASP A 36 -16.76 -10.49 -1.42
CA ASP A 36 -16.53 -9.04 -1.59
C ASP A 36 -17.69 -8.26 -2.19
N LEU A 37 -18.81 -8.93 -2.52
CA LEU A 37 -20.06 -8.24 -2.85
C LEU A 37 -20.49 -7.28 -1.73
N LYS A 38 -20.24 -7.64 -0.47
CA LYS A 38 -20.55 -6.79 0.69
C LYS A 38 -19.68 -5.54 0.75
N ILE A 39 -18.41 -5.63 0.35
CA ILE A 39 -17.48 -4.49 0.30
C ILE A 39 -17.92 -3.49 -0.77
N ILE A 40 -18.24 -3.98 -1.98
CA ILE A 40 -18.74 -3.13 -3.06
C ILE A 40 -20.09 -2.51 -2.69
N GLN A 41 -21.01 -3.27 -2.08
CA GLN A 41 -22.30 -2.76 -1.63
C GLN A 41 -22.15 -1.67 -0.55
N LEU A 42 -21.25 -1.87 0.41
CA LEU A 42 -20.98 -0.88 1.45
C LEU A 42 -20.38 0.40 0.84
N PHE A 43 -19.42 0.25 -0.07
CA PHE A 43 -18.83 1.35 -0.81
C PHE A 43 -19.89 2.15 -1.58
N ASP A 44 -20.76 1.47 -2.34
CA ASP A 44 -21.81 2.11 -3.12
C ASP A 44 -22.86 2.81 -2.24
N ALA A 45 -23.17 2.23 -1.07
CA ALA A 45 -24.08 2.84 -0.13
C ALA A 45 -23.50 4.15 0.43
N LEU A 46 -22.21 4.16 0.81
CA LEU A 46 -21.50 5.35 1.29
C LEU A 46 -21.31 6.40 0.19
N ASP A 47 -20.93 5.98 -1.03
CA ASP A 47 -20.70 6.90 -2.15
C ASP A 47 -21.98 7.65 -2.56
N LYS A 48 -23.15 7.02 -2.42
CA LYS A 48 -24.44 7.64 -2.74
C LYS A 48 -25.02 8.53 -1.63
N MET A 49 -24.46 8.51 -0.42
CA MET A 49 -24.96 9.32 0.70
C MET A 49 -24.47 10.76 0.61
N ASN A 50 -25.32 11.75 0.87
CA ASN A 50 -24.89 13.15 0.90
C ASN A 50 -24.23 13.52 2.23
N GLU A 51 -24.84 13.08 3.34
CA GLU A 51 -24.28 13.16 4.68
C GLU A 51 -24.14 11.75 5.26
N TYR A 52 -23.16 11.55 6.14
CA TYR A 52 -22.95 10.27 6.80
C TYR A 52 -24.09 9.98 7.79
N ASP A 53 -24.79 8.85 7.59
CA ASP A 53 -25.82 8.33 8.49
C ASP A 53 -25.68 6.80 8.62
N GLU A 54 -25.26 6.35 9.80
CA GLU A 54 -25.03 4.93 10.09
C GLU A 54 -26.33 4.10 10.06
N ALA A 55 -27.44 4.66 10.52
CA ALA A 55 -28.72 3.97 10.56
C ALA A 55 -29.23 3.73 9.14
N GLN A 56 -29.10 4.72 8.26
CA GLN A 56 -29.39 4.54 6.84
C GLN A 56 -28.42 3.56 6.17
N LEU A 57 -27.16 3.54 6.58
CA LEU A 57 -26.15 2.63 6.04
C LEU A 57 -26.50 1.18 6.31
N LEU A 58 -26.89 0.86 7.55
CA LEU A 58 -27.31 -0.48 7.93
C LEU A 58 -28.60 -0.92 7.22
N LYS A 59 -29.53 0.01 6.92
CA LYS A 59 -30.73 -0.29 6.13
C LYS A 59 -30.40 -0.62 4.67
N LYS A 60 -29.42 0.07 4.08
CA LYS A 60 -29.01 -0.10 2.67
C LYS A 60 -28.08 -1.30 2.47
N ALA A 61 -27.19 -1.58 3.42
CA ALA A 61 -26.22 -2.68 3.37
C ALA A 61 -26.84 -4.00 3.84
N LYS A 62 -27.76 -4.56 3.04
CA LYS A 62 -28.46 -5.82 3.34
C LYS A 62 -27.45 -6.94 3.59
N GLY A 63 -27.52 -7.56 4.78
CA GLY A 63 -26.64 -8.68 5.16
C GLY A 63 -25.37 -8.28 5.94
N ILE A 64 -25.20 -6.99 6.28
CA ILE A 64 -24.18 -6.53 7.23
C ILE A 64 -24.83 -6.34 8.61
N LYS A 65 -24.41 -7.13 9.60
CA LYS A 65 -24.84 -6.93 11.00
C LYS A 65 -24.13 -5.71 11.58
N LYS A 66 -24.80 -4.96 12.47
CA LYS A 66 -24.21 -3.79 13.16
C LYS A 66 -22.86 -4.11 13.82
N GLN A 67 -22.74 -5.30 14.44
CA GLN A 67 -21.50 -5.78 15.06
C GLN A 67 -20.33 -5.94 14.07
N GLN A 68 -20.62 -6.23 12.80
CA GLN A 68 -19.61 -6.43 11.76
C GLN A 68 -19.23 -5.13 11.05
N LEU A 69 -20.07 -4.08 11.16
CA LEU A 69 -19.92 -2.86 10.37
C LEU A 69 -18.56 -2.21 10.58
N SER A 70 -18.10 -2.10 11.83
CA SER A 70 -16.78 -1.50 12.15
C SER A 70 -15.64 -2.23 11.44
N ASN A 71 -15.62 -3.56 11.51
CA ASN A 71 -14.58 -4.37 10.87
C ASN A 71 -14.63 -4.27 9.34
N ILE A 72 -15.84 -4.31 8.76
CA ILE A 72 -16.00 -4.21 7.30
C ILE A 72 -15.60 -2.81 6.81
N LYS A 73 -15.90 -1.75 7.56
CA LYS A 73 -15.41 -0.39 7.27
C LYS A 73 -13.89 -0.29 7.32
N ALA A 74 -13.26 -0.84 8.37
CA ALA A 74 -11.81 -0.87 8.49
C ALA A 74 -11.16 -1.64 7.33
N HIS A 75 -11.78 -2.75 6.90
CA HIS A 75 -11.33 -3.50 5.75
C HIS A 75 -11.50 -2.70 4.44
N LEU A 76 -12.68 -2.11 4.20
CA LEU A 76 -12.95 -1.26 3.04
C LEU A 76 -11.98 -0.08 2.96
N TYR A 77 -11.69 0.59 4.07
CA TYR A 77 -10.71 1.67 4.14
C TYR A 77 -9.32 1.21 3.64
N LYS A 78 -8.83 0.08 4.16
CA LYS A 78 -7.54 -0.51 3.72
C LYS A 78 -7.57 -0.87 2.24
N GLN A 79 -8.65 -1.46 1.74
CA GLN A 79 -8.79 -1.84 0.34
C GLN A 79 -8.80 -0.63 -0.61
N ILE A 80 -9.44 0.48 -0.21
CA ILE A 80 -9.42 1.73 -0.99
C ILE A 80 -7.99 2.26 -1.09
N LEU A 81 -7.27 2.35 0.03
CA LEU A 81 -5.88 2.84 0.04
C LEU A 81 -4.97 1.94 -0.81
N SER A 82 -5.11 0.61 -0.71
CA SER A 82 -4.37 -0.33 -1.56
C SER A 82 -4.66 -0.11 -3.04
N SER A 83 -5.93 0.09 -3.41
CA SER A 83 -6.29 0.37 -4.81
C SER A 83 -5.72 1.69 -5.30
N LEU A 84 -5.76 2.75 -4.48
CA LEU A 84 -5.22 4.06 -4.86
C LEU A 84 -3.71 4.03 -5.06
N ARG A 85 -3.00 3.26 -4.20
CA ARG A 85 -1.56 3.08 -4.32
C ARG A 85 -1.17 2.57 -5.70
N LEU A 86 -1.91 1.60 -6.25
CA LEU A 86 -1.63 1.00 -7.56
C LEU A 86 -1.85 1.97 -8.74
N ILE A 87 -2.73 2.96 -8.58
CA ILE A 87 -3.00 3.96 -9.63
C ILE A 87 -1.87 5.02 -9.65
N LYS A 88 -1.32 5.34 -8.48
CA LYS A 88 -0.34 6.42 -8.30
C LYS A 88 1.11 5.93 -8.29
N GLU A 89 1.36 4.66 -8.57
CA GLU A 89 2.71 4.07 -8.50
C GLU A 89 3.65 4.69 -9.55
N GLU A 90 3.13 5.15 -10.70
CA GLU A 90 3.91 5.85 -11.73
C GLU A 90 4.18 7.33 -11.38
N ASP A 91 3.22 8.02 -10.74
CA ASP A 91 3.29 9.46 -10.48
C ASP A 91 3.92 9.81 -9.12
N ASN A 92 3.90 8.89 -8.15
CA ASN A 92 4.39 9.15 -6.80
C ASN A 92 5.78 8.55 -6.57
N ILE A 93 6.78 9.43 -6.60
CA ILE A 93 8.18 9.07 -6.41
C ILE A 93 8.46 8.36 -5.07
N ASP A 94 7.75 8.72 -4.00
CA ASP A 94 7.95 8.09 -2.69
C ASP A 94 7.48 6.64 -2.71
N ILE A 95 6.35 6.36 -3.36
CA ILE A 95 5.83 4.99 -3.52
C ILE A 95 6.82 4.14 -4.31
N ARG A 96 7.31 4.67 -5.43
CA ARG A 96 8.31 3.99 -6.28
C ARG A 96 9.62 3.71 -5.53
N LEU A 97 10.15 4.70 -4.80
CA LEU A 97 11.38 4.54 -4.01
C LEU A 97 11.20 3.52 -2.88
N HIS A 98 10.05 3.54 -2.20
CA HIS A 98 9.71 2.58 -1.17
C HIS A 98 9.61 1.15 -1.75
N GLU A 99 9.02 1.00 -2.93
CA GLU A 99 8.93 -0.29 -3.62
C GLU A 99 10.32 -0.84 -3.99
N LEU A 100 11.19 -0.01 -4.59
CA LEU A 100 12.58 -0.40 -4.87
C LEU A 100 13.33 -0.85 -3.60
N MET A 101 13.12 -0.14 -2.48
CA MET A 101 13.71 -0.52 -1.20
C MET A 101 13.21 -1.89 -0.73
N ASN A 102 11.91 -2.16 -0.88
CA ASN A 102 11.33 -3.46 -0.54
C ASN A 102 11.87 -4.58 -1.41
N HIS A 103 11.98 -4.37 -2.73
CA HIS A 103 12.60 -5.33 -3.64
C HIS A 103 14.03 -5.66 -3.23
N ALA A 104 14.85 -4.65 -2.93
CA ALA A 104 16.21 -4.87 -2.43
C ALA A 104 16.23 -5.72 -1.16
N ARG A 105 15.34 -5.46 -0.21
CA ARG A 105 15.24 -6.22 1.06
C ARG A 105 14.79 -7.67 0.84
N ILE A 106 13.81 -7.91 -0.02
CA ILE A 106 13.35 -9.25 -0.37
C ILE A 106 14.49 -10.06 -1.00
N LEU A 107 15.21 -9.48 -1.96
CA LEU A 107 16.34 -10.12 -2.62
C LEU A 107 17.47 -10.45 -1.63
N TYR A 108 17.79 -9.51 -0.74
CA TYR A 108 18.77 -9.74 0.32
C TYR A 108 18.37 -10.90 1.25
N ASN A 109 17.11 -10.93 1.70
CA ASN A 109 16.58 -11.99 2.57
C ASN A 109 16.59 -13.36 1.88
N LYS A 110 16.52 -13.40 0.55
CA LYS A 110 16.66 -14.61 -0.27
C LYS A 110 18.12 -14.98 -0.58
N GLY A 111 19.11 -14.25 -0.07
CA GLY A 111 20.54 -14.47 -0.35
C GLY A 111 21.01 -13.96 -1.72
N LEU A 112 20.16 -13.26 -2.47
CA LEU A 112 20.46 -12.74 -3.81
C LEU A 112 21.17 -11.38 -3.72
N TYR A 113 22.35 -11.36 -3.10
CA TYR A 113 23.04 -10.12 -2.72
C TYR A 113 23.39 -9.21 -3.91
N LEU A 114 23.93 -9.76 -5.00
CA LEU A 114 24.25 -8.97 -6.19
C LEU A 114 23.00 -8.36 -6.85
N GLN A 115 21.86 -9.08 -6.80
CA GLN A 115 20.61 -8.55 -7.33
C GLN A 115 20.07 -7.44 -6.42
N SER A 116 20.17 -7.61 -5.10
CA SER A 116 19.83 -6.56 -4.14
C SER A 116 20.64 -5.28 -4.36
N LEU A 117 21.96 -5.39 -4.55
CA LEU A 117 22.85 -4.25 -4.84
C LEU A 117 22.46 -3.53 -6.15
N LYS A 118 22.13 -4.27 -7.22
CA LYS A 118 21.64 -3.68 -8.48
C LYS A 118 20.35 -2.88 -8.29
N VAL A 119 19.43 -3.36 -7.45
CA VAL A 119 18.21 -2.62 -7.12
C VAL A 119 18.51 -1.37 -6.30
N LEU A 120 19.45 -1.46 -5.34
CA LEU A 120 19.89 -0.31 -4.55
C LEU A 120 20.55 0.77 -5.41
N GLU A 121 21.31 0.42 -6.45
CA GLU A 121 21.88 1.41 -7.36
C GLU A 121 20.79 2.21 -8.08
N ARG A 122 19.80 1.52 -8.66
CA ARG A 122 18.65 2.18 -9.31
C ARG A 122 17.86 3.07 -8.33
N LEU A 123 17.72 2.64 -7.08
CA LEU A 123 17.08 3.43 -6.04
C LEU A 123 17.88 4.69 -5.75
N LYS A 124 19.21 4.60 -5.58
CA LYS A 124 20.09 5.76 -5.36
C LYS A 124 20.02 6.76 -6.52
N GLU A 125 20.08 6.28 -7.77
CA GLU A 125 19.95 7.11 -8.97
C GLU A 125 18.61 7.87 -8.98
N THR A 126 17.51 7.14 -8.75
CA THR A 126 16.16 7.70 -8.70
C THR A 126 16.02 8.70 -7.53
N ALA A 127 16.56 8.38 -6.36
CA ALA A 127 16.50 9.26 -5.19
C ALA A 127 17.28 10.56 -5.42
N ARG A 128 18.44 10.50 -6.09
CA ARG A 128 19.21 11.69 -6.46
C ARG A 128 18.47 12.58 -7.45
N SER A 129 17.89 12.00 -8.51
CA SER A 129 17.22 12.78 -9.55
C SER A 129 15.98 13.53 -9.03
N TYR A 130 15.33 13.01 -7.98
CA TYR A 130 14.17 13.65 -7.33
C TYR A 130 14.48 14.29 -5.97
N GLN A 131 15.75 14.46 -5.61
CA GLN A 131 16.19 15.09 -4.35
C GLN A 131 15.64 14.42 -3.07
N GLN A 132 15.40 13.11 -3.12
CA GLN A 132 14.87 12.30 -2.02
C GLN A 132 15.99 11.80 -1.09
N LEU A 133 16.58 12.74 -0.33
CA LEU A 133 17.80 12.50 0.45
C LEU A 133 17.65 11.40 1.52
N THR A 134 16.47 11.28 2.15
CA THR A 134 16.22 10.24 3.17
C THR A 134 16.27 8.83 2.57
N TYR A 135 15.73 8.64 1.36
CA TYR A 135 15.81 7.36 0.65
C TYR A 135 17.24 7.04 0.19
N LEU A 136 17.97 8.05 -0.29
CA LEU A 136 19.38 7.92 -0.64
C LEU A 136 20.21 7.45 0.55
N GLN A 137 20.03 8.06 1.72
CA GLN A 137 20.72 7.69 2.95
C GLN A 137 20.41 6.24 3.36
N GLN A 138 19.13 5.83 3.34
CA GLN A 138 18.75 4.46 3.65
C GLN A 138 19.38 3.44 2.70
N ALA A 139 19.45 3.77 1.40
CA ALA A 139 20.03 2.89 0.39
C ALA A 139 21.54 2.70 0.61
N LEU A 140 22.27 3.78 0.91
CA LEU A 140 23.70 3.74 1.22
C LEU A 140 23.99 2.90 2.48
N PHE A 141 23.21 3.08 3.55
CA PHE A 141 23.36 2.24 4.75
C PHE A 141 23.12 0.78 4.46
N PHE A 142 22.08 0.48 3.66
CA PHE A 142 21.76 -0.91 3.37
C PHE A 142 22.81 -1.55 2.47
N GLU A 143 23.27 -0.85 1.43
CA GLU A 143 24.39 -1.27 0.58
C GLU A 143 25.63 -1.62 1.42
N LYS A 144 26.05 -0.73 2.33
CA LYS A 144 27.20 -0.97 3.21
C LYS A 144 27.02 -2.20 4.11
N LYS A 145 25.79 -2.43 4.60
CA LYS A 145 25.47 -3.64 5.37
C LYS A 145 25.61 -4.91 4.52
N ILE A 146 25.15 -4.88 3.27
CA ILE A 146 25.27 -6.01 2.34
C ILE A 146 26.74 -6.29 2.04
N GLU A 147 27.51 -5.25 1.69
CA GLU A 147 28.94 -5.36 1.39
C GLU A 147 29.72 -5.96 2.57
N ALA A 148 29.53 -5.44 3.79
CA ALA A 148 30.20 -5.96 4.98
C ALA A 148 29.88 -7.44 5.23
N SER A 149 28.61 -7.83 5.07
CA SER A 149 28.17 -9.22 5.28
C SER A 149 28.65 -10.16 4.18
N TYR A 150 28.62 -9.71 2.92
CA TYR A 150 28.98 -10.51 1.74
C TYR A 150 30.49 -10.69 1.61
N ILE A 151 31.27 -9.63 1.83
CA ILE A 151 32.74 -9.69 1.82
C ILE A 151 33.21 -10.67 2.90
N THR A 152 32.66 -10.58 4.11
CA THR A 152 33.05 -11.47 5.21
C THR A 152 32.78 -12.93 4.88
N ARG A 153 31.60 -13.26 4.29
CA ARG A 153 31.28 -14.63 3.88
C ARG A 153 32.09 -15.13 2.68
N SER A 154 32.31 -14.28 1.68
CA SER A 154 33.13 -14.64 0.51
C SER A 154 34.60 -14.86 0.87
N MET A 155 35.12 -14.23 1.93
CA MET A 155 36.47 -14.50 2.43
C MET A 155 36.52 -15.79 3.24
N GLN A 156 35.50 -16.09 4.06
CA GLN A 156 35.37 -17.36 4.78
C GLN A 156 35.33 -18.56 3.81
N ASP A 157 34.45 -18.52 2.80
CA ASP A 157 34.29 -19.58 1.80
C ASP A 157 35.57 -19.84 0.97
N ARG A 158 36.48 -18.85 0.90
CA ARG A 158 37.79 -18.98 0.25
C ARG A 158 38.88 -19.48 1.18
N ALA A 159 38.77 -19.26 2.49
CA ALA A 159 39.71 -19.74 3.49
C ALA A 159 39.44 -21.20 3.90
N ASP A 160 38.19 -21.66 3.76
CA ASP A 160 37.76 -23.05 4.01
C ASP A 160 37.97 -23.98 2.78
N LYS A 161 38.62 -23.47 1.72
CA LYS A 161 39.09 -24.24 0.56
C LYS A 161 40.62 -24.36 0.57
#